data_AF-A0A7V9FD69-F1
#
_entry.id   AF-A0A7V9FD69-F1
#
_cell.length_a   1.000
_cell.length_b   1.000
_cell.length_c   1.000
_cell.angle_alpha   90.00
_cell.angle_beta   90.00
_cell.angle_gamma   90.00
#
_symmetry.space_group_name_H-M   'P 1'
#
loop_
_entity.id
_entity.type
_entity.pdbx_description
1 polymer ?
#
loop_
_entity_poly.entity_id
_entity_poly.type
_entity_poly.pdbx_seq_one_letter_code
_entity_poly.pdbx_strand_id
1 'polypeptide(L)'
;MRIALAGKGGSGKTTISATMARMFARRGYTTNALDDDPNPNLASALGLTSDMIERLKRVPREDILEERVDDEGHASLHMIRPFDQVITDYGVIGPDGVQTLTMTGLIGAGKG
;
A
#
# COMPACT_ATOMS: atom_id res chain seq x y z
N MET A 1 -0.63 14.33 4.45
CA MET A 1 0.01 13.69 5.63
C MET A 1 0.50 12.31 5.23
N ARG A 2 1.66 11.86 5.72
CA ARG A 2 2.21 10.51 5.48
C ARG A 2 2.55 9.88 6.83
N ILE A 3 2.16 8.62 7.04
CA ILE A 3 2.39 7.88 8.29
C ILE A 3 3.02 6.55 7.92
N ALA A 4 4.14 6.21 8.56
CA ALA A 4 4.78 4.90 8.45
C ALA A 4 4.79 4.25 9.83
N LEU A 5 4.31 3.01 9.92
CA LEU A 5 4.32 2.23 11.16
C LEU A 5 5.42 1.16 11.10
N ALA A 6 6.39 1.25 11.99
CA ALA A 6 7.51 0.31 12.11
C ALA A 6 7.50 -0.38 13.49
N GLY A 7 8.17 -1.54 13.59
CA GLY A 7 8.20 -2.34 14.81
C GLY A 7 8.37 -3.84 14.53
N LYS A 8 8.62 -4.63 15.58
CA LYS A 8 8.90 -6.08 15.47
C LYS A 8 7.75 -6.87 14.85
N GLY A 9 8.04 -8.08 14.38
CA GLY A 9 7.02 -9.05 13.97
C GLY A 9 6.00 -9.27 15.10
N GLY A 10 4.70 -9.31 14.76
CA GLY A 10 3.62 -9.54 15.72
C GLY A 10 3.28 -8.38 16.66
N SER A 11 3.88 -7.18 16.52
CA SER A 11 3.56 -6.03 17.38
C SER A 11 2.23 -5.32 17.07
N GLY A 12 1.41 -5.87 16.15
CA GLY A 12 0.10 -5.32 15.80
C GLY A 12 0.11 -4.18 14.77
N LYS A 13 1.23 -3.92 14.09
CA LYS A 13 1.36 -2.80 13.12
C LYS A 13 0.27 -2.82 12.05
N THR A 14 0.08 -3.94 11.38
CA THR A 14 -0.89 -4.09 10.29
C THR A 14 -2.32 -3.83 10.78
N THR A 15 -2.66 -4.34 11.97
CA THR A 15 -3.96 -4.08 12.61
C THR A 15 -4.17 -2.60 12.89
N ILE A 16 -3.14 -1.92 13.44
CA ILE A 16 -3.20 -0.49 13.72
C ILE A 16 -3.27 0.32 12.43
N SER A 17 -2.47 -0.01 11.42
CA SER A 17 -2.51 0.61 10.08
C SER A 17 -3.90 0.54 9.48
N ALA A 18 -4.52 -0.65 9.46
CA ALA A 18 -5.86 -0.84 8.91
C ALA A 18 -6.91 -0.04 9.70
N THR A 19 -6.86 -0.09 11.03
CA THR A 19 -7.77 0.66 11.91
C THR A 19 -7.67 2.16 11.68
N MET A 20 -6.45 2.70 11.63
CA MET A 20 -6.20 4.11 11.37
C MET A 20 -6.71 4.53 9.99
N ALA A 21 -6.43 3.73 8.95
CA ALA A 21 -6.87 4.03 7.60
C ALA A 21 -8.40 4.09 7.50
N ARG A 22 -9.12 3.09 8.03
CA ARG A 22 -10.59 3.08 8.07
C ARG A 22 -11.14 4.27 8.86
N MET A 23 -10.51 4.61 10.00
CA MET A 23 -10.92 5.77 10.80
C MET A 23 -10.76 7.09 10.06
N PHE A 24 -9.64 7.31 9.36
CA PHE A 24 -9.43 8.53 8.57
C PHE A 24 -10.41 8.60 7.39
N ALA A 25 -10.63 7.49 6.70
CA ALA A 25 -11.58 7.44 5.59
C ALA A 25 -13.01 7.77 6.05
N ARG A 26 -13.47 7.20 7.17
CA ARG A 26 -14.78 7.53 7.78
C ARG A 26 -14.93 8.99 8.19
N ARG A 27 -13.82 9.69 8.46
CA ARG A 27 -13.80 11.13 8.76
C ARG A 27 -13.79 12.00 7.51
N GLY A 28 -13.90 11.42 6.31
CA GLY A 28 -13.94 12.14 5.03
C GLY A 28 -12.59 12.44 4.42
N TYR A 29 -11.49 11.89 4.95
CA TYR A 29 -10.17 12.06 4.34
C TYR A 29 -9.95 11.06 3.21
N THR A 30 -9.43 11.53 2.08
CA THR A 30 -8.86 10.65 1.04
C THR A 30 -7.71 9.84 1.66
N THR A 31 -7.92 8.54 1.79
CA THR A 31 -7.02 7.67 2.55
C THR A 31 -6.45 6.58 1.67
N ASN A 32 -5.13 6.57 1.55
CA ASN A 32 -4.36 5.57 0.82
C ASN A 32 -3.66 4.65 1.82
N ALA A 33 -3.70 3.35 1.58
CA ALA A 33 -3.08 2.32 2.39
C ALA A 33 -2.13 1.49 1.53
N LEU A 34 -0.86 1.41 1.92
CA LEU A 34 0.20 0.71 1.19
C LEU A 34 0.76 -0.41 2.05
N ASP A 35 0.82 -1.62 1.50
CA ASP A 35 1.54 -2.74 2.12
C ASP A 35 2.88 -2.98 1.40
N ASP A 36 3.97 -2.92 2.16
CA ASP A 36 5.33 -3.26 1.71
C ASP A 36 5.92 -4.41 2.56
N ASP A 37 5.09 -5.10 3.35
CA ASP A 37 5.50 -6.26 4.12
C ASP A 37 5.69 -7.48 3.19
N PRO A 38 6.77 -8.27 3.34
CA PRO A 38 6.97 -9.51 2.58
C PRO A 38 5.82 -10.50 2.70
N ASN A 39 5.07 -10.46 3.80
CA ASN A 39 3.84 -11.22 3.99
C ASN A 39 2.66 -10.22 4.09
N PRO A 40 2.07 -9.81 2.96
CA PRO A 40 1.09 -8.75 2.93
C PRO A 40 -0.20 -9.18 3.61
N ASN A 41 -0.59 -8.44 4.64
CA ASN A 41 -1.79 -8.72 5.45
C ASN A 41 -2.71 -7.49 5.58
N LEU A 42 -2.30 -6.33 5.06
CA LEU A 42 -3.04 -5.08 5.22
C LEU A 42 -4.40 -5.12 4.52
N ALA A 43 -4.48 -5.69 3.32
CA ALA A 43 -5.73 -5.84 2.58
C ALA A 43 -6.77 -6.66 3.37
N SER A 44 -6.35 -7.79 3.92
CA SER A 44 -7.20 -8.62 4.78
C SER A 44 -7.59 -7.87 6.07
N ALA A 45 -6.63 -7.21 6.73
CA ALA A 45 -6.90 -6.43 7.94
C ALA A 45 -7.84 -5.22 7.71
N LEU A 46 -7.83 -4.64 6.51
CA LEU A 46 -8.76 -3.60 6.08
C LEU A 46 -10.17 -4.15 5.80
N GLY A 47 -10.33 -5.46 5.68
CA GLY A 47 -11.59 -6.13 5.38
C GLY A 47 -11.91 -6.20 3.88
N LEU A 48 -10.91 -6.22 3.00
CA LEU A 48 -11.13 -6.54 1.59
C LEU A 48 -11.59 -7.99 1.46
N THR A 49 -12.54 -8.25 0.56
CA THR A 49 -12.97 -9.62 0.24
C THR A 49 -11.92 -10.35 -0.61
N SER A 50 -12.01 -11.68 -0.70
CA SER A 50 -11.12 -12.47 -1.55
C SER A 50 -11.08 -11.96 -3.00
N ASP A 51 -12.25 -11.69 -3.61
CA ASP A 51 -12.35 -11.14 -4.97
C ASP A 51 -11.65 -9.78 -5.12
N MET A 52 -11.64 -8.96 -4.07
CA MET A 52 -10.96 -7.66 -4.09
C MET A 52 -9.44 -7.84 -3.95
N ILE A 53 -9.01 -8.78 -3.09
CA ILE A 53 -7.61 -9.12 -2.90
C ILE A 53 -7.04 -9.70 -4.20
N GLU A 54 -7.77 -10.56 -4.90
CA GLU A 54 -7.34 -11.11 -6.20
C GLU A 54 -7.15 -10.06 -7.30
N ARG A 55 -7.79 -8.89 -7.17
CA ARG A 55 -7.63 -7.76 -8.10
C ARG A 55 -6.43 -6.87 -7.78
N LEU A 56 -5.89 -6.96 -6.57
CA LEU A 56 -4.71 -6.17 -6.20
C LEU A 56 -3.54 -6.62 -7.06
N LYS A 57 -2.96 -5.66 -7.78
CA LYS A 57 -1.76 -5.86 -8.57
C LYS A 57 -0.58 -5.32 -7.77
N ARG A 58 0.51 -6.07 -7.78
CA ARG A 58 1.80 -5.54 -7.32
C ARG A 58 2.11 -4.30 -8.15
N VAL A 59 2.41 -3.19 -7.47
CA VAL A 59 2.94 -2.00 -8.13
C VAL A 59 4.41 -2.25 -8.49
N PRO A 60 4.79 -2.22 -9.79
CA PRO A 60 6.18 -2.36 -10.21
C PRO A 60 6.94 -1.07 -9.85
N ARG A 61 8.04 -1.18 -9.11
CA ARG A 61 8.80 -0.01 -8.66
C ARG A 61 9.36 0.78 -9.85
N GLU A 62 9.85 0.06 -10.85
CA GLU A 62 10.39 0.56 -12.10
C GLU A 62 9.38 1.32 -12.97
N ASP A 63 8.08 1.09 -12.78
CA ASP A 63 7.03 1.80 -13.51
C ASP A 63 6.68 3.15 -12.85
N ILE A 64 6.92 3.27 -11.54
CA ILE A 64 6.46 4.43 -10.76
C ILE A 64 7.58 5.27 -10.18
N LEU A 65 8.80 4.74 -10.12
CA LEU A 65 9.97 5.37 -9.52
C LEU A 65 11.18 5.28 -10.44
N GLU A 66 11.97 6.35 -10.47
CA GLU A 66 13.32 6.34 -11.01
C GLU A 66 14.31 6.83 -9.95
N GLU A 67 15.54 6.34 -10.04
CA GLU A 67 16.64 6.81 -9.22
C GLU A 67 17.35 7.96 -9.94
N ARG A 68 17.52 9.09 -9.26
CA ARG A 68 18.28 10.25 -9.73
C ARG A 68 19.45 10.50 -8.80
N VAL A 69 20.61 10.75 -9.39
CA VAL A 69 21.82 11.10 -8.67
C VAL A 69 22.08 12.59 -8.91
N ASP A 70 22.27 13.35 -7.84
CA ASP A 70 22.64 14.77 -7.95
C ASP A 70 24.13 14.95 -8.24
N ASP A 71 24.55 16.20 -8.45
CA ASP A 71 25.94 16.55 -8.76
C ASP A 71 26.91 16.22 -7.60
N GLU A 72 26.38 16.01 -6.39
CA GLU A 72 27.14 15.63 -5.19
C GLU A 72 27.22 14.09 -5.03
N GLY A 73 26.57 13.32 -5.91
CA GLY A 73 26.55 11.87 -5.89
C GLY A 73 25.47 11.25 -5.01
N HIS A 74 24.51 12.03 -4.49
CA HIS A 74 23.42 11.51 -3.67
C HIS A 74 22.31 10.92 -4.53
N ALA A 75 22.01 9.64 -4.31
CA ALA A 75 20.87 8.96 -4.91
C ALA A 75 19.55 9.33 -4.21
N SER A 76 18.53 9.64 -5.00
CA SER A 76 17.17 9.90 -4.54
C SER A 76 16.15 9.25 -5.46
N LEU A 77 15.04 8.76 -4.90
CA LEU A 77 13.95 8.18 -5.68
C LEU A 77 12.92 9.25 -6.03
N HIS A 78 12.60 9.35 -7.31
CA HIS A 78 11.63 10.30 -7.86
C HIS A 78 10.46 9.56 -8.49
N MET A 79 9.27 10.07 -8.26
CA MET A 79 8.07 9.51 -8.87
C MET A 79 8.00 9.96 -10.33
N ILE A 80 7.90 9.00 -11.25
CA ILE A 80 7.85 9.28 -12.71
C ILE A 80 6.43 9.29 -13.27
N ARG A 81 5.44 8.91 -12.46
CA ARG A 81 4.01 8.91 -12.80
C ARG A 81 3.21 9.67 -11.75
N PRO A 82 2.16 10.44 -12.12
CA PRO A 82 1.26 11.03 -11.13
C PRO A 82 0.66 9.97 -10.19
N PHE A 83 0.66 10.25 -8.88
CA PHE A 83 0.24 9.26 -7.87
C PHE A 83 -1.23 8.84 -8.02
N ASP A 84 -2.10 9.74 -8.46
CA ASP A 84 -3.50 9.46 -8.77
C ASP A 84 -3.64 8.41 -9.89
N GLN A 85 -2.80 8.47 -10.92
CA GLN A 85 -2.77 7.43 -11.96
C GLN A 85 -2.29 6.08 -11.42
N VAL A 86 -1.29 6.07 -10.53
CA VAL A 86 -0.82 4.84 -9.87
C VAL A 86 -1.96 4.19 -9.09
N ILE A 87 -2.77 4.99 -8.38
CA ILE A 87 -3.96 4.51 -7.67
C ILE A 87 -5.01 3.97 -8.63
N THR A 88 -5.25 4.63 -9.76
CA THR A 88 -6.21 4.17 -10.77
C THR A 88 -5.81 2.82 -11.37
N ASP A 89 -4.52 2.62 -11.66
CA ASP A 89 -4.05 1.44 -12.40
C ASP A 89 -3.83 0.21 -11.52
N TYR A 90 -3.39 0.43 -10.28
CA TYR A 90 -2.96 -0.65 -9.38
C TYR A 90 -3.79 -0.74 -8.10
N GLY A 91 -4.56 0.31 -7.77
CA GLY A 91 -5.30 0.39 -6.52
C GLY A 91 -6.61 -0.41 -6.53
N VAL A 92 -6.97 -0.91 -5.36
CA VAL A 92 -8.32 -1.45 -5.08
C VAL A 92 -8.98 -0.61 -4.00
N ILE A 93 -10.21 -0.16 -4.25
CA ILE A 93 -10.99 0.59 -3.27
C ILE A 93 -11.61 -0.39 -2.29
N GLY A 94 -11.07 -0.39 -1.07
CA GLY A 94 -11.54 -1.16 0.07
C GLY A 94 -12.74 -0.53 0.76
N PRO A 95 -13.21 -1.14 1.85
CA PRO A 95 -14.35 -0.61 2.58
C PRO A 95 -14.01 0.73 3.26
N ASP A 96 -15.04 1.56 3.47
CA ASP A 96 -14.98 3.00 3.79
C ASP A 96 -14.28 3.88 2.73
N GLY A 97 -13.96 3.33 1.54
CA GLY A 97 -13.31 4.10 0.47
C GLY A 97 -11.78 4.16 0.58
N VAL A 98 -11.16 3.28 1.38
CA VAL A 98 -9.70 3.22 1.50
C VAL A 98 -9.08 2.72 0.20
N GLN A 99 -8.25 3.54 -0.44
CA GLN A 99 -7.52 3.18 -1.66
C GLN A 99 -6.31 2.32 -1.26
N THR A 100 -6.33 1.04 -1.63
CA THR A 100 -5.35 0.05 -1.16
C THR A 100 -4.40 -0.32 -2.29
N LEU A 101 -3.10 -0.29 -2.00
CA LEU A 101 -2.00 -0.68 -2.89
C LEU A 101 -1.14 -1.75 -2.21
N THR A 102 -0.51 -2.61 -3.02
CA THR A 102 0.51 -3.55 -2.55
C THR A 102 1.80 -3.41 -3.35
N MET A 103 2.92 -3.28 -2.65
CA MET A 103 4.27 -3.27 -3.25
C MET A 103 4.85 -4.67 -3.30
N THR A 104 4.36 -5.59 -2.48
CA THR A 104 4.77 -6.99 -2.50
C THR A 104 3.81 -7.84 -3.32
N GLY A 105 4.34 -8.93 -3.91
CA GLY A 105 3.50 -9.88 -4.63
C GLY A 105 2.59 -10.60 -3.64
N LEU A 106 1.30 -10.71 -3.98
CA LEU A 106 0.36 -11.54 -3.22
C LEU A 106 0.71 -13.01 -3.47
N ILE A 107 1.68 -13.54 -2.73
CA ILE A 107 1.89 -14.98 -2.67
C ILE A 107 0.74 -15.52 -1.85
N GLY A 108 -0.14 -16.29 -2.51
CA GLY A 108 -1.39 -16.79 -1.93
C GLY A 108 -1.21 -17.39 -0.55
N ALA A 109 -1.64 -16.66 0.48
CA ALA A 109 -1.87 -17.21 1.79
C ALA A 109 -3.10 -18.11 1.70
N GLY A 110 -2.90 -19.44 1.63
CA GLY A 110 -4.00 -20.40 1.69
C GLY A 110 -4.00 -21.58 0.72
N LYS A 111 -2.89 -21.93 0.06
CA LYS A 111 -2.73 -23.28 -0.52
C LYS A 111 -1.94 -24.17 0.45
N GLY A 112 -2.63 -24.64 1.48
CA GLY A 112 -2.17 -25.63 2.45
C GLY A 112 -3.37 -26.26 3.13
#